data_AF-A0A662TUM8-F1
#
_entry.id   AF-A0A662TUM8-F1
#
_cell.length_a   1.000
_cell.length_b   1.000
_cell.length_c   1.000
_cell.angle_alpha   90.00
_cell.angle_beta   90.00
_cell.angle_gamma   90.00
#
_symmetry.space_group_name_H-M   'P 1'
#
loop_
_entity.id
_entity.type
_entity.pdbx_description
1 polymer ?
#
loop_
_entity_poly.entity_id
_entity_poly.type
_entity_poly.pdbx_seq_one_letter_code
_entity_poly.pdbx_strand_id
1 'polypeptide(L)' 'VATQRLDPIFYGEPPNPQLFRERTSKEVIHELGHTYGLGHCSRQSCVMHFSNTLLDTDRKSHHLCPSCRKLLGLI' A
#
# COMPACT_ATOMS: atom_id res chain seq x y z
N VAL A 1 -4.92 -3.07 -9.40
CA VAL A 1 -5.17 -3.46 -7.99
C VAL A 1 -6.41 -4.34 -7.90
N ALA A 2 -6.29 -5.54 -7.34
CA ALA A 2 -7.44 -6.39 -7.02
C ALA A 2 -7.89 -6.11 -5.57
N THR A 3 -9.18 -5.83 -5.35
CA THR A 3 -9.67 -5.30 -4.06
C THR A 3 -10.34 -6.33 -3.17
N GLN A 4 -10.74 -7.49 -3.70
CA GLN A 4 -11.52 -8.49 -2.95
C GLN A 4 -10.87 -8.86 -1.60
N ARG A 5 -9.56 -9.14 -1.60
CA ARG A 5 -8.81 -9.49 -0.38
C ARG A 5 -8.47 -8.30 0.53
N LEU A 6 -8.82 -7.08 0.15
CA LEU A 6 -8.63 -5.89 0.98
C LEU A 6 -9.88 -5.60 1.84
N ASP A 7 -11.04 -6.11 1.41
CA ASP A 7 -12.31 -5.96 2.12
C ASP A 7 -12.34 -6.94 3.31
N PRO A 8 -12.55 -6.46 4.55
CA PRO A 8 -12.74 -7.32 5.71
C PRO A 8 -13.82 -8.40 5.52
N ILE A 9 -14.87 -8.12 4.74
CA ILE A 9 -15.95 -9.07 4.47
C ILE A 9 -15.43 -10.35 3.81
N PHE A 10 -14.36 -10.27 3.01
CA PHE A 10 -13.74 -11.45 2.41
C PHE A 10 -13.27 -12.49 3.45
N TYR A 11 -12.91 -12.01 4.64
CA TYR A 11 -12.47 -12.84 5.76
C TYR A 11 -13.57 -13.14 6.79
N GLY A 12 -14.83 -12.76 6.49
CA GLY A 12 -15.96 -12.94 7.40
C GLY A 12 -16.02 -11.90 8.53
N GLU A 13 -15.25 -10.82 8.45
CA GLU A 13 -15.31 -9.72 9.41
C GLU A 13 -16.48 -8.75 9.09
N PRO A 14 -16.97 -7.99 10.08
CA PRO A 14 -17.96 -6.94 9.82
C PRO A 14 -17.46 -5.91 8.79
N PRO A 15 -18.36 -5.33 7.98
CA PRO A 15 -18.00 -4.28 7.03
C PRO A 15 -17.26 -3.13 7.72
N ASN A 16 -16.06 -2.79 7.23
CA ASN A 16 -15.33 -1.60 7.67
C ASN A 16 -14.89 -0.79 6.45
N PRO A 17 -15.74 0.13 5.95
CA PRO A 17 -15.46 0.91 4.75
C PRO A 17 -14.21 1.80 4.87
N GLN A 18 -13.84 2.21 6.09
CA GLN A 18 -12.64 3.04 6.30
C GLN A 18 -11.37 2.21 6.10
N LEU A 19 -11.30 1.03 6.72
CA LEU A 19 -10.17 0.11 6.56
C LEU A 19 -10.05 -0.38 5.12
N PHE A 20 -11.17 -0.70 4.47
CA PHE A 20 -11.18 -1.10 3.06
C PHE A 20 -10.62 0.00 2.14
N ARG A 21 -11.05 1.26 2.33
CA ARG A 21 -10.52 2.41 1.58
C ARG A 21 -9.04 2.65 1.86
N GLU A 22 -8.60 2.52 3.11
CA GLU A 22 -7.20 2.67 3.47
C GLU A 22 -6.33 1.63 2.75
N ARG A 23 -6.67 0.35 2.86
CA ARG A 23 -5.95 -0.75 2.19
C ARG A 23 -5.92 -0.56 0.68
N THR A 24 -7.05 -0.22 0.09
CA THR A 24 -7.17 0.06 -1.36
C THR A 24 -6.26 1.22 -1.76
N SER A 25 -6.26 2.30 -0.98
CA SER A 25 -5.41 3.47 -1.27
C SER A 25 -3.92 3.12 -1.22
N LYS A 26 -3.49 2.32 -0.22
CA LYS A 26 -2.10 1.86 -0.11
C LYS A 26 -1.66 1.05 -1.33
N GLU A 27 -2.47 0.10 -1.78
CA GLU A 27 -2.14 -0.70 -2.97
C GLU A 27 -2.22 0.10 -4.27
N VAL A 28 -3.19 1.02 -4.41
CA VAL A 28 -3.25 1.92 -5.58
C VAL A 28 -1.99 2.80 -5.65
N ILE A 29 -1.57 3.39 -4.54
CA ILE A 29 -0.35 4.21 -4.50
C ILE A 29 0.90 3.35 -4.78
N HIS A 30 0.95 2.11 -4.27
CA HIS A 30 2.03 1.17 -4.55
C HIS A 30 2.17 0.87 -6.05
N GLU A 31 1.08 0.48 -6.71
CA GLU A 31 1.08 0.18 -8.14
C GLU A 31 1.35 1.44 -8.98
N LEU A 32 0.80 2.61 -8.60
CA LEU A 32 1.16 3.87 -9.24
C LEU A 32 2.65 4.14 -9.12
N GLY A 33 3.27 3.90 -7.96
CA GLY A 33 4.71 3.99 -7.76
C GLY A 33 5.49 3.14 -8.76
N HIS A 34 5.04 1.90 -9.03
CA HIS A 34 5.61 1.06 -10.09
C HIS A 34 5.47 1.68 -11.49
N THR A 35 4.31 2.28 -11.81
CA THR A 35 4.14 2.99 -13.10
C THR A 35 5.07 4.20 -13.26
N TYR A 36 5.49 4.81 -12.15
CA TYR A 36 6.47 5.89 -12.11
C TYR A 36 7.93 5.41 -11.97
N GLY A 37 8.18 4.10 -12.07
CA GLY A 37 9.53 3.52 -12.09
C GLY A 37 10.13 3.20 -10.71
N LEU A 38 9.35 3.26 -9.63
CA LEU A 38 9.82 2.80 -8.32
C LEU A 38 9.81 1.28 -8.24
N GLY A 39 10.88 0.70 -7.69
CA GLY A 39 10.90 -0.69 -7.25
C GLY A 39 10.35 -0.85 -5.82
N HIS A 40 10.38 -2.10 -5.32
CA HIS A 40 10.06 -2.37 -3.92
C HIS A 40 11.04 -1.69 -2.96
N CYS A 41 10.53 -1.27 -1.81
CA CYS A 41 11.31 -0.64 -0.73
C CYS A 41 11.47 -1.61 0.45
N SER A 42 12.69 -1.71 1.00
CA SER A 42 12.97 -2.51 2.20
C SER A 42 12.37 -1.92 3.48
N ARG A 43 12.03 -0.63 3.49
CA ARG A 43 11.41 0.04 4.63
C ARG A 43 9.94 -0.36 4.74
N GLN A 44 9.61 -1.18 5.74
CA GLN A 44 8.27 -1.72 5.98
C GLN A 44 7.17 -0.64 6.11
N SER A 45 7.51 0.54 6.59
CA SER A 45 6.56 1.66 6.70
C SER A 45 6.33 2.44 5.40
N CYS A 46 7.10 2.18 4.33
CA CYS A 46 6.93 2.83 3.04
C CYS A 46 5.78 2.17 2.27
N VAL A 47 4.98 2.96 1.54
CA VAL A 47 3.93 2.42 0.66
C VAL A 47 4.48 1.50 -0.44
N MET A 48 5.74 1.68 -0.85
CA MET A 48 6.45 0.79 -1.79
C MET A 48 6.99 -0.49 -1.15
N HIS A 49 6.73 -0.76 0.13
CA HIS A 49 7.05 -2.05 0.71
C HIS A 49 6.19 -3.15 0.08
N PHE A 50 6.84 -4.25 -0.29
CA PHE A 50 6.15 -5.42 -0.85
C PHE A 50 5.30 -6.09 0.24
N SER A 51 4.02 -6.31 -0.05
CA SER A 51 3.07 -6.90 0.89
C SER A 51 2.75 -8.35 0.48
N ASN A 52 3.19 -9.33 1.27
CA ASN A 52 2.86 -10.74 1.05
C ASN A 52 1.54 -11.13 1.73
N THR A 53 1.24 -10.46 2.84
CA THR A 53 0.07 -10.69 3.66
C THR A 53 -0.74 -9.41 3.82
N LEU A 54 -2.02 -9.54 4.19
CA LEU A 54 -2.86 -8.37 4.48
C LEU A 54 -2.30 -7.54 5.65
N LEU A 55 -1.66 -8.21 6.61
CA LEU A 55 -0.99 -7.56 7.73
C LEU A 55 0.17 -6.67 7.27
N ASP A 56 0.89 -7.04 6.20
CA ASP A 56 1.94 -6.19 5.64
C ASP A 56 1.34 -4.91 5.02
N THR A 57 0.19 -5.02 4.34
CA THR A 57 -0.57 -3.86 3.84
C THR A 57 -1.07 -2.98 5.00
N ASP A 58 -1.50 -3.57 6.11
CA ASP A 58 -1.95 -2.80 7.27
C ASP A 58 -0.79 -2.06 7.94
N ARG A 59 0.40 -2.67 8.00
CA ARG A 59 1.61 -2.09 8.61
C ARG A 59 2.24 -0.95 7.82
N LYS A 60 2.16 -0.96 6.49
CA LYS A 60 2.76 0.11 5.67
C LYS A 60 1.95 1.40 5.76
N SER A 61 2.63 2.54 5.62
CA SER A 61 1.97 3.84 5.48
C SER A 61 1.41 3.99 4.05
N HIS A 62 0.48 4.92 3.85
CA HIS A 62 0.11 5.40 2.51
C HIS A 62 1.14 6.37 1.92
N HIS A 63 2.19 6.72 2.67
CA HIS A 63 3.23 7.66 2.22
C HIS A 63 4.46 6.96 1.64
N LEU A 64 5.06 7.61 0.64
CA LEU A 64 6.43 7.34 0.21
C LEU A 64 7.42 7.75 1.30
N CYS A 65 8.45 6.94 1.52
CA CYS A 65 9.57 7.32 2.38
C CYS A 65 10.45 8.39 1.68
N PRO A 66 11.34 9.10 2.41
CA PRO A 66 12.21 10.12 1.80
C PRO A 66 13.02 9.60 0.62
N SER A 67 13.54 8.36 0.68
CA SER A 67 14.30 7.78 -0.43
C SER A 67 13.46 7.59 -1.69
N CYS A 68 12.23 7.08 -1.57
CA CYS A 68 11.33 6.94 -2.72
C CYS A 68 10.86 8.30 -3.27
N ARG A 69 10.66 9.31 -2.40
CA ARG A 69 10.33 10.68 -2.85
C ARG A 69 11.48 11.30 -3.64
N LYS A 70 12.72 11.12 -3.19
CA LYS A 70 13.92 11.59 -3.88
C LYS A 70 14.05 10.94 -5.28
N LEU A 71 13.75 9.64 -5.40
CA LEU A 71 13.77 8.95 -6.70
C LEU A 71 12.72 9.51 -7.68
N LEU A 72 11.62 10.07 -7.18
CA LEU A 72 10.60 10.75 -7.99
C LEU A 72 10.85 12.26 -8.16
N GLY A 73 11.95 12.81 -7.63
CA GLY A 73 12.24 14.25 -7.69
C GLY A 73 11.26 15.12 -6.89
N LEU A 74 10.57 14.56 -5.89
CA LEU A 74 9.62 15.29 -5.05
C LEU A 74 10.28 16.07 -3.91
N ILE A 75 11.54 15.77 -3.61
CA ILE A 75 12.42 16.42 -2.62
C ILE A 75 13.88 16.37 -3.08
#